data_AF-A0AAD6CNC7-F1
#
_entry.id   AF-A0AAD6CNC7-F1
#
_cell.length_a   1.000
_cell.length_b   1.000
_cell.length_c   1.000
_cell.angle_alpha   90.00
_cell.angle_beta   90.00
_cell.angle_gamma   90.00
#
_symmetry.space_group_name_H-M   'P 1'
#
loop_
_entity.id
_entity.type
_entity.pdbx_description
1 polymer ?
#
loop_
_entity_poly.entity_id
_entity_poly.type
_entity_poly.pdbx_seq_one_letter_code
_entity_poly.pdbx_strand_id
1 'polypeptide(L)'
;MSGLNGARSRSVLFAYQDAGHAELARSNAMKLDPNARSASSETENAIMSPGKEPPRGSGQGPRSLHLAMYSKSKVIAIAPAATSVSPASTLVDLESDLPYGIKAADWPIALTTTDRRALDHYAAHVVPRMILKTARWSSYSYVLFMCAKHPLLAHLVTAFSVRDMAKENENELLTIAMEHYQKALSLFIEHLSAPHVTGWITFPALWLFIVYEQTYGDDPNVLQTHLRGVREIIITHGAAILPGSLHDEANAGQEAPPKYWVPPQMIDRMALWTIHHDAKASTFGLGASIVSLLDEHYPGAVAKICKSSINALQDAWGSDYPVQEEIWDMQIEILYSYAHDATMLRYELSDIEKESGPIDPGKLLSFSRKLKELQENIHFMFHGPVTQN
;
A
#
# COMPACT_ATOMS: atom_id res chain seq x y z
N MET A 1 24.16 -21.35 16.41
CA MET A 1 23.37 -21.40 17.65
C MET A 1 22.70 -20.05 17.83
N SER A 2 21.43 -19.94 17.43
CA SER A 2 20.49 -18.86 17.81
C SER A 2 19.23 -18.97 16.92
N GLY A 3 18.53 -20.09 17.06
CA GLY A 3 17.13 -20.17 16.70
C GLY A 3 16.35 -20.36 17.99
N LEU A 4 15.33 -19.53 18.19
CA LEU A 4 14.13 -19.67 19.04
C LEU A 4 13.77 -18.32 19.67
N ASN A 5 12.98 -17.55 18.94
CA ASN A 5 11.93 -16.65 19.45
C ASN A 5 11.14 -16.14 18.23
N GLY A 6 10.40 -17.04 17.58
CA GLY A 6 9.65 -16.74 16.36
C GLY A 6 8.27 -17.37 16.42
N ALA A 7 7.32 -16.70 17.08
CA ALA A 7 5.89 -17.00 16.91
C ALA A 7 4.93 -15.96 17.51
N ARG A 8 5.38 -15.05 18.40
CA ARG A 8 4.49 -14.06 19.05
C ARG A 8 4.79 -12.59 18.76
N SER A 9 5.62 -12.29 17.76
CA SER A 9 6.04 -10.92 17.44
C SER A 9 5.97 -10.59 15.94
N ARG A 10 5.07 -11.23 15.19
CA ARG A 10 5.08 -11.15 13.71
C ARG A 10 3.95 -10.35 13.06
N SER A 11 2.93 -9.93 13.83
CA SER A 11 1.87 -9.01 13.37
C SER A 11 2.10 -7.55 13.77
N VAL A 12 3.12 -7.27 14.62
CA VAL A 12 3.36 -5.94 15.23
C VAL A 12 4.34 -5.09 14.41
N LEU A 13 5.03 -5.66 13.41
CA LEU A 13 6.25 -5.05 12.87
C LEU A 13 6.05 -3.90 11.87
N PHE A 14 4.90 -3.83 11.19
CA PHE A 14 4.62 -2.78 10.19
C PHE A 14 3.54 -1.78 10.64
N ALA A 15 2.79 -2.12 11.69
CA ALA A 15 1.88 -1.20 12.37
C ALA A 15 2.61 0.01 12.98
N TYR A 16 3.91 -0.04 13.24
CA TYR A 16 4.65 1.06 13.88
C TYR A 16 4.79 2.32 13.00
N GLN A 17 4.69 2.22 11.68
CA GLN A 17 4.72 3.42 10.81
C GLN A 17 3.34 4.06 10.63
N ASP A 18 2.27 3.27 10.55
CA ASP A 18 0.89 3.80 10.59
C ASP A 18 0.46 4.21 12.01
N ALA A 19 1.01 3.60 13.06
CA ALA A 19 0.78 4.02 14.44
C ALA A 19 1.38 5.39 14.72
N GLY A 20 2.53 5.75 14.14
CA GLY A 20 3.09 7.10 14.24
C GLY A 20 2.15 8.18 13.69
N HIS A 21 1.48 7.90 12.56
CA HIS A 21 0.48 8.79 11.97
C HIS A 21 -0.88 8.74 12.70
N ALA A 22 -1.33 7.56 13.13
CA ALA A 22 -2.59 7.36 13.83
C ALA A 22 -2.55 7.83 15.30
N GLU A 23 -1.40 7.78 15.97
CA GLU A 23 -1.21 8.24 17.36
C GLU A 23 -1.07 9.76 17.40
N LEU A 24 -0.43 10.37 16.39
CA LEU A 24 -0.45 11.83 16.19
C LEU A 24 -1.86 12.34 15.85
N ALA A 25 -2.60 11.62 14.99
CA ALA A 25 -3.99 11.93 14.66
C ALA A 25 -4.94 11.73 15.86
N ARG A 26 -4.76 10.67 16.67
CA ARG A 26 -5.50 10.46 17.94
C ARG A 26 -5.18 11.52 18.98
N SER A 27 -3.92 11.94 19.12
CA SER A 27 -3.51 13.01 20.04
C SER A 27 -4.15 14.36 19.69
N ASN A 28 -4.28 14.66 18.40
CA ASN A 28 -4.96 15.87 17.93
C ASN A 28 -6.49 15.78 18.04
N ALA A 29 -7.09 14.60 17.84
CA ALA A 29 -8.52 14.37 18.09
C ALA A 29 -8.88 14.44 19.59
N MET A 30 -8.02 13.95 20.49
CA MET A 30 -8.21 14.03 21.94
C MET A 30 -8.13 15.46 22.50
N LYS A 31 -7.45 16.38 21.80
CA LYS A 31 -7.43 17.81 22.18
C LYS A 31 -8.75 18.53 21.85
N LEU A 32 -9.62 17.91 21.06
CA LEU A 32 -10.89 18.50 20.61
C LEU A 32 -12.12 17.99 21.38
N ASP A 33 -11.98 16.98 22.25
CA ASP A 33 -13.07 16.50 23.13
C ASP A 33 -12.56 16.08 24.53
N PRO A 34 -12.78 16.90 25.57
CA PRO A 34 -12.30 16.64 26.92
C PRO A 34 -13.09 15.59 27.72
N ASN A 35 -14.16 14.98 27.18
CA ASN A 35 -15.06 14.13 27.97
C ASN A 35 -14.84 12.61 27.85
N ALA A 36 -13.85 12.14 27.08
CA ALA A 36 -13.64 10.69 26.87
C ALA A 36 -12.72 10.00 27.90
N ARG A 37 -12.89 10.28 29.21
CA ARG A 37 -12.16 9.57 30.29
C ARG A 37 -13.10 8.81 31.19
N SER A 38 -13.33 7.52 30.92
CA SER A 38 -13.70 6.56 31.97
C SER A 38 -13.35 5.13 31.56
N ALA A 39 -12.72 4.40 32.48
CA ALA A 39 -12.54 2.95 32.56
C ALA A 39 -11.35 2.31 31.83
N SER A 40 -10.21 2.21 32.53
CA SER A 40 -9.47 0.94 32.63
C SER A 40 -8.46 0.99 33.78
N SER A 41 -8.61 0.13 34.78
CA SER A 41 -7.53 -0.26 35.69
C SER A 41 -7.72 -1.72 36.10
N GLU A 42 -6.59 -2.38 36.37
CA GLU A 42 -6.39 -3.71 36.99
C GLU A 42 -6.40 -4.90 36.00
N THR A 43 -5.46 -5.85 36.00
CA THR A 43 -4.36 -6.20 36.93
C THR A 43 -3.31 -7.12 36.27
N GLU A 44 -2.14 -7.23 36.91
CA GLU A 44 -0.90 -7.90 36.50
C GLU A 44 -0.79 -9.43 36.79
N ASN A 45 0.29 -10.01 36.22
CA ASN A 45 1.21 -11.06 36.75
C ASN A 45 0.96 -12.57 36.45
N ALA A 46 1.94 -13.23 35.79
CA ALA A 46 2.87 -14.20 36.40
C ALA A 46 3.67 -15.15 35.41
N ILE A 47 5.01 -15.14 35.56
CA ILE A 47 5.97 -16.27 35.76
C ILE A 47 6.40 -17.24 34.61
N MET A 48 7.74 -17.43 34.51
CA MET A 48 8.57 -18.27 33.63
C MET A 48 8.66 -19.77 34.02
N SER A 49 8.92 -20.68 33.04
CA SER A 49 10.09 -21.63 32.99
C SER A 49 9.93 -22.82 31.99
N PRO A 50 11.04 -23.54 31.61
CA PRO A 50 11.31 -23.96 30.22
C PRO A 50 11.35 -25.48 29.95
N GLY A 51 11.49 -25.87 28.67
CA GLY A 51 12.25 -27.09 28.30
C GLY A 51 11.92 -27.82 26.98
N LYS A 52 13.02 -28.13 26.25
CA LYS A 52 13.27 -29.25 25.32
C LYS A 52 13.14 -29.04 23.80
N GLU A 53 14.22 -29.41 23.13
CA GLU A 53 14.49 -29.42 21.68
C GLU A 53 15.13 -30.80 21.32
N PRO A 54 15.47 -31.14 20.05
CA PRO A 54 14.63 -31.86 19.08
C PRO A 54 15.29 -33.18 18.58
N PRO A 55 14.88 -33.74 17.41
CA PRO A 55 15.91 -34.16 16.47
C PRO A 55 15.66 -33.82 14.99
N ARG A 56 16.79 -33.84 14.25
CA ARG A 56 17.03 -33.46 12.86
C ARG A 56 16.68 -34.57 11.86
N GLY A 57 16.42 -34.18 10.61
CA GLY A 57 16.44 -35.05 9.43
C GLY A 57 16.72 -34.27 8.15
N SER A 58 17.75 -34.70 7.42
CA SER A 58 18.41 -34.09 6.25
C SER A 58 17.85 -34.56 4.90
N GLY A 59 18.05 -33.77 3.82
CA GLY A 59 18.40 -34.34 2.50
C GLY A 59 17.86 -33.68 1.21
N GLN A 60 18.78 -33.11 0.44
CA GLN A 60 18.92 -33.12 -1.04
C GLN A 60 17.93 -32.36 -1.97
N GLY A 61 18.47 -31.46 -2.81
CA GLY A 61 17.83 -30.86 -4.01
C GLY A 61 18.05 -31.70 -5.27
N PRO A 62 18.21 -31.11 -6.49
CA PRO A 62 17.55 -29.94 -7.08
C PRO A 62 16.79 -30.33 -8.38
N ARG A 63 15.60 -29.78 -8.66
CA ARG A 63 14.95 -29.93 -9.99
C ARG A 63 14.11 -28.70 -10.41
N SER A 64 14.54 -28.09 -11.52
CA SER A 64 13.77 -27.50 -12.63
C SER A 64 12.48 -26.72 -12.32
N LEU A 65 12.53 -25.39 -12.49
CA LEU A 65 11.40 -24.47 -12.38
C LEU A 65 10.58 -24.47 -13.68
N HIS A 66 9.43 -25.16 -13.67
CA HIS A 66 8.36 -24.97 -14.64
C HIS A 66 7.02 -24.91 -13.91
N LEU A 67 6.38 -23.74 -13.99
CA LEU A 67 4.93 -23.48 -13.99
C LEU A 67 4.03 -24.52 -13.28
N ALA A 68 4.10 -24.60 -11.96
CA ALA A 68 3.18 -25.42 -11.17
C ALA A 68 3.03 -24.91 -9.75
N MET A 69 2.31 -23.80 -9.52
CA MET A 69 1.81 -23.46 -8.18
C MET A 69 0.54 -22.62 -8.27
N TYR A 70 -0.62 -23.28 -8.40
CA TYR A 70 -1.91 -22.95 -7.78
C TYR A 70 -2.87 -24.12 -8.06
N SER A 71 -2.62 -25.26 -7.41
CA SER A 71 -3.58 -26.35 -7.37
C SER A 71 -3.33 -27.18 -6.13
N LYS A 72 -4.12 -26.93 -5.08
CA LYS A 72 -4.58 -27.88 -4.07
C LYS A 72 -5.35 -27.14 -2.98
N SER A 73 -6.64 -26.96 -3.19
CA SER A 73 -7.61 -26.94 -2.09
C SER A 73 -8.77 -27.86 -2.46
N LYS A 74 -8.97 -28.84 -1.59
CA LYS A 74 -9.88 -29.97 -1.71
C LYS A 74 -11.29 -29.47 -1.40
N VAL A 75 -12.15 -29.39 -2.41
CA VAL A 75 -13.56 -29.01 -2.27
C VAL A 75 -14.31 -30.17 -1.60
N ILE A 76 -14.87 -29.94 -0.41
CA ILE A 76 -15.90 -30.80 0.19
C ILE A 76 -17.23 -30.09 -0.06
N ALA A 77 -18.01 -30.59 -1.01
CA ALA A 77 -19.35 -30.12 -1.28
C ALA A 77 -20.32 -30.64 -0.21
N ILE A 78 -20.98 -29.73 0.51
CA ILE A 78 -22.17 -30.03 1.30
C ILE A 78 -23.26 -29.07 0.83
N ALA A 79 -24.29 -29.60 0.17
CA ALA A 79 -25.49 -28.85 -0.17
C ALA A 79 -26.43 -28.80 1.04
N PRO A 80 -27.09 -27.66 1.33
CA PRO A 80 -28.27 -27.66 2.15
C PRO A 80 -29.54 -27.36 1.34
N ALA A 81 -30.60 -28.03 1.78
CA ALA A 81 -31.94 -28.02 1.23
C ALA A 81 -32.63 -26.65 1.35
N ALA A 82 -33.46 -26.34 0.36
CA ALA A 82 -34.32 -25.18 0.32
C ALA A 82 -35.29 -25.14 1.50
N THR A 83 -35.43 -23.97 2.13
CA THR A 83 -36.63 -23.61 2.88
C THR A 83 -36.88 -22.13 2.70
N SER A 84 -37.94 -21.81 1.97
CA SER A 84 -38.40 -20.45 1.68
C SER A 84 -39.05 -19.84 2.92
N VAL A 85 -38.50 -18.72 3.40
CA VAL A 85 -39.25 -17.78 4.23
C VAL A 85 -38.90 -16.38 3.74
N SER A 86 -39.91 -15.71 3.19
CA SER A 86 -39.84 -14.32 2.72
C SER A 86 -39.96 -13.38 3.91
N PRO A 87 -39.09 -12.35 4.04
CA PRO A 87 -39.47 -11.13 4.73
C PRO A 87 -39.56 -10.00 3.72
N ALA A 88 -40.69 -9.30 3.73
CA ALA A 88 -40.85 -8.02 3.08
C ALA A 88 -39.74 -7.08 3.57
N SER A 89 -38.80 -6.76 2.68
CA SER A 89 -37.75 -5.78 2.95
C SER A 89 -38.10 -4.51 2.20
N THR A 90 -38.28 -3.45 2.98
CA THR A 90 -38.40 -2.06 2.59
C THR A 90 -37.35 -1.74 1.51
N LEU A 91 -37.81 -1.32 0.33
CA LEU A 91 -36.97 -0.71 -0.69
C LEU A 91 -36.35 0.57 -0.12
N VAL A 92 -35.22 0.44 0.55
CA VAL A 92 -34.32 1.55 0.88
C VAL A 92 -33.67 1.97 -0.45
N ASP A 93 -33.72 3.27 -0.75
CA ASP A 93 -33.23 3.90 -1.98
C ASP A 93 -31.97 3.23 -2.54
N LEU A 94 -32.14 2.48 -3.63
CA LEU A 94 -31.08 1.83 -4.39
C LEU A 94 -30.16 2.83 -5.13
N GLU A 95 -30.54 4.11 -5.14
CA GLU A 95 -29.83 5.24 -5.75
C GLU A 95 -28.95 6.04 -4.76
N SER A 96 -28.62 5.51 -3.57
CA SER A 96 -27.67 6.19 -2.70
C SER A 96 -26.31 6.37 -3.39
N ASP A 97 -25.85 7.61 -3.54
CA ASP A 97 -24.50 7.91 -4.01
C ASP A 97 -23.46 7.25 -3.08
N LEU A 98 -22.35 6.79 -3.67
CA LEU A 98 -21.16 6.35 -2.95
C LEU A 98 -20.39 7.57 -2.41
N PRO A 99 -19.42 7.37 -1.51
CA PRO A 99 -18.64 8.46 -0.94
C PRO A 99 -18.07 9.41 -1.99
N TYR A 100 -18.01 10.68 -1.60
CA TYR A 100 -17.48 11.78 -2.41
C TYR A 100 -18.26 12.10 -3.69
N GLY A 101 -19.49 11.60 -3.84
CA GLY A 101 -20.38 11.89 -4.97
C GLY A 101 -20.16 10.96 -6.16
N ILE A 102 -19.52 9.80 -5.95
CA ILE A 102 -19.41 8.76 -6.96
C ILE A 102 -20.78 8.10 -7.08
N LYS A 103 -21.35 7.99 -8.27
CA LYS A 103 -22.66 7.34 -8.42
C LYS A 103 -22.49 5.84 -8.33
N ALA A 104 -23.36 5.16 -7.59
CA ALA A 104 -23.33 3.70 -7.49
C ALA A 104 -23.50 3.02 -8.88
N ALA A 105 -24.22 3.66 -9.81
CA ALA A 105 -24.38 3.19 -11.18
C ALA A 105 -23.10 3.24 -12.02
N ASP A 106 -22.13 4.08 -11.64
CA ASP A 106 -20.83 4.19 -12.32
C ASP A 106 -19.83 3.16 -11.78
N TRP A 107 -20.17 2.43 -10.71
CA TRP A 107 -19.28 1.43 -10.14
C TRP A 107 -19.20 0.18 -11.02
N PRO A 108 -18.01 -0.36 -11.32
CA PRO A 108 -17.83 -1.33 -12.39
C PRO A 108 -18.19 -2.78 -11.99
N ILE A 109 -18.67 -2.99 -10.76
CA ILE A 109 -19.12 -4.29 -10.24
C ILE A 109 -20.46 -4.12 -9.52
N ALA A 110 -21.29 -5.16 -9.50
CA ALA A 110 -22.52 -5.13 -8.72
C ALA A 110 -22.19 -5.06 -7.22
N LEU A 111 -22.74 -4.06 -6.53
CA LEU A 111 -22.51 -3.83 -5.11
C LEU A 111 -23.63 -4.44 -4.27
N THR A 112 -23.25 -5.27 -3.29
CA THR A 112 -24.13 -5.69 -2.21
C THR A 112 -24.28 -4.59 -1.15
N THR A 113 -25.21 -4.77 -0.22
CA THR A 113 -25.35 -3.87 0.95
C THR A 113 -24.07 -3.84 1.79
N THR A 114 -23.37 -4.97 1.92
CA THR A 114 -22.10 -5.05 2.65
C THR A 114 -21.01 -4.26 1.93
N ASP A 115 -20.94 -4.34 0.61
CA ASP A 115 -19.93 -3.61 -0.18
C ASP A 115 -20.12 -2.10 -0.06
N ARG A 116 -21.37 -1.62 -0.15
CA ARG A 116 -21.67 -0.19 0.03
C ARG A 116 -21.22 0.30 1.41
N ARG A 117 -21.56 -0.44 2.48
CA ARG A 117 -21.12 -0.13 3.84
C ARG A 117 -19.60 -0.13 3.98
N ALA A 118 -18.92 -1.03 3.26
CA ALA A 118 -17.46 -1.09 3.24
C ALA A 118 -16.84 0.13 2.56
N LEU A 119 -17.40 0.58 1.44
CA LEU A 119 -16.93 1.79 0.77
C LEU A 119 -17.17 3.04 1.64
N ASP A 120 -18.32 3.14 2.32
CA ASP A 120 -18.58 4.21 3.29
C ASP A 120 -17.58 4.15 4.45
N HIS A 121 -17.30 2.96 4.97
CA HIS A 121 -16.32 2.74 6.02
C HIS A 121 -14.91 3.15 5.59
N TYR A 122 -14.52 2.83 4.36
CA TYR A 122 -13.25 3.26 3.79
C TYR A 122 -13.09 4.78 3.83
N ALA A 123 -14.08 5.50 3.30
CA ALA A 123 -14.04 6.95 3.24
C ALA A 123 -14.10 7.61 4.63
N ALA A 124 -14.87 7.04 5.56
CA ALA A 124 -15.10 7.61 6.88
C ALA A 124 -14.04 7.23 7.94
N HIS A 125 -13.36 6.09 7.81
CA HIS A 125 -12.48 5.55 8.85
C HIS A 125 -11.11 5.12 8.35
N VAL A 126 -11.00 4.52 7.16
CA VAL A 126 -9.69 4.13 6.62
C VAL A 126 -8.92 5.38 6.20
N VAL A 127 -9.46 6.17 5.27
CA VAL A 127 -8.77 7.33 4.72
C VAL A 127 -8.30 8.31 5.82
N PRO A 128 -9.15 8.72 6.79
CA PRO A 128 -8.74 9.67 7.81
C PRO A 128 -7.61 9.15 8.73
N ARG A 129 -7.41 7.82 8.85
CA ARG A 129 -6.28 7.27 9.62
C ARG A 129 -4.94 7.40 8.89
N MET A 130 -4.95 7.56 7.57
CA MET A 130 -3.74 7.55 6.73
C MET A 130 -3.22 8.95 6.38
N ILE A 131 -3.93 10.02 6.76
CA ILE A 131 -3.61 11.38 6.36
C ILE A 131 -3.72 12.38 7.51
N LEU A 132 -3.11 13.55 7.31
CA LEU A 132 -3.16 14.68 8.24
C LEU A 132 -4.00 15.86 7.72
N LYS A 133 -4.54 15.77 6.49
CA LYS A 133 -5.35 16.80 5.82
C LYS A 133 -6.80 16.36 5.65
N THR A 134 -7.60 17.14 4.93
CA THR A 134 -8.98 16.77 4.62
C THR A 134 -9.04 15.48 3.79
N ALA A 135 -9.77 14.47 4.29
CA ALA A 135 -9.92 13.14 3.68
C ALA A 135 -10.21 13.20 2.18
N ARG A 136 -11.30 13.88 1.83
CA ARG A 136 -11.80 14.01 0.45
C ARG A 136 -10.71 14.35 -0.57
N TRP A 137 -9.78 15.22 -0.22
CA TRP A 137 -8.79 15.79 -1.13
C TRP A 137 -7.47 15.03 -1.14
N SER A 138 -7.44 13.80 -0.62
CA SER A 138 -6.24 12.96 -0.54
C SER A 138 -6.10 12.00 -1.72
N SER A 139 -4.90 11.45 -1.93
CA SER A 139 -4.69 10.43 -2.97
C SER A 139 -5.48 9.16 -2.64
N TYR A 140 -5.64 8.82 -1.36
CA TYR A 140 -6.44 7.67 -0.91
C TYR A 140 -7.92 7.82 -1.29
N SER A 141 -8.48 9.02 -1.16
CA SER A 141 -9.82 9.30 -1.68
C SER A 141 -9.86 9.29 -3.20
N TYR A 142 -8.83 9.79 -3.87
CA TYR A 142 -8.75 9.73 -5.34
C TYR A 142 -8.70 8.29 -5.87
N VAL A 143 -8.09 7.35 -5.13
CA VAL A 143 -8.13 5.92 -5.46
C VAL A 143 -9.58 5.41 -5.62
N LEU A 144 -10.57 5.91 -4.85
CA LEU A 144 -11.98 5.53 -5.08
C LEU A 144 -12.48 5.94 -6.47
N PHE A 145 -12.09 7.12 -6.96
CA PHE A 145 -12.42 7.57 -8.31
C PHE A 145 -11.72 6.71 -9.38
N MET A 146 -10.53 6.19 -9.08
CA MET A 146 -9.86 5.19 -9.93
C MET A 146 -10.59 3.84 -9.88
N CYS A 147 -11.09 3.43 -8.72
CA CYS A 147 -11.83 2.19 -8.54
C CYS A 147 -13.15 2.18 -9.32
N ALA A 148 -13.84 3.32 -9.40
CA ALA A 148 -15.03 3.48 -10.23
C ALA A 148 -14.76 3.26 -11.74
N LYS A 149 -13.49 3.25 -12.17
CA LYS A 149 -13.10 3.10 -13.58
C LYS A 149 -12.70 1.67 -13.96
N HIS A 150 -12.45 0.77 -12.98
CA HIS A 150 -11.96 -0.57 -13.29
C HIS A 150 -12.35 -1.65 -12.26
N PRO A 151 -12.93 -2.81 -12.69
CA PRO A 151 -13.38 -3.88 -11.80
C PRO A 151 -12.31 -4.41 -10.84
N LEU A 152 -11.06 -4.52 -11.31
CA LEU A 152 -9.94 -4.98 -10.48
C LEU A 152 -9.75 -4.10 -9.24
N LEU A 153 -9.67 -2.79 -9.46
CA LEU A 153 -9.44 -1.81 -8.40
C LEU A 153 -10.65 -1.75 -7.46
N ALA A 154 -11.86 -1.79 -8.03
CA ALA A 154 -13.10 -1.90 -7.27
C ALA A 154 -13.11 -3.12 -6.33
N HIS A 155 -12.78 -4.31 -6.83
CA HIS A 155 -12.69 -5.50 -5.99
C HIS A 155 -11.62 -5.35 -4.89
N LEU A 156 -10.45 -4.77 -5.19
CA LEU A 156 -9.39 -4.57 -4.19
C LEU A 156 -9.79 -3.62 -3.07
N VAL A 157 -10.32 -2.44 -3.40
CA VAL A 157 -10.72 -1.49 -2.36
C VAL A 157 -11.87 -2.05 -1.53
N THR A 158 -12.82 -2.78 -2.14
CA THR A 158 -13.87 -3.47 -1.39
C THR A 158 -13.30 -4.57 -0.50
N ALA A 159 -12.39 -5.42 -0.99
CA ALA A 159 -11.74 -6.45 -0.19
C ALA A 159 -11.04 -5.86 1.04
N PHE A 160 -10.24 -4.83 0.83
CA PHE A 160 -9.54 -4.11 1.89
C PHE A 160 -10.53 -3.56 2.92
N SER A 161 -11.59 -2.91 2.45
CA SER A 161 -12.52 -2.20 3.33
C SER A 161 -13.42 -3.14 4.12
N VAL A 162 -13.89 -4.24 3.50
CA VAL A 162 -14.64 -5.29 4.19
C VAL A 162 -13.73 -5.96 5.23
N ARG A 163 -12.46 -6.21 4.91
CA ARG A 163 -11.50 -6.78 5.84
C ARG A 163 -11.23 -5.87 7.04
N ASP A 164 -11.12 -4.56 6.81
CA ASP A 164 -10.92 -3.57 7.87
C ASP A 164 -12.13 -3.43 8.80
N MET A 165 -13.35 -3.60 8.27
CA MET A 165 -14.57 -3.65 9.08
C MET A 165 -14.64 -4.89 9.97
N ALA A 166 -14.06 -6.01 9.52
CA ALA A 166 -14.21 -7.31 10.17
C ALA A 166 -13.49 -7.35 11.53
N LYS A 167 -14.23 -7.66 12.59
CA LYS A 167 -13.66 -8.01 13.90
C LYS A 167 -13.13 -9.44 13.90
N GLU A 168 -12.30 -9.78 14.90
CA GLU A 168 -11.61 -11.09 15.00
C GLU A 168 -12.51 -12.33 14.88
N ASN A 169 -13.82 -12.22 15.13
CA ASN A 169 -14.77 -13.34 15.08
C ASN A 169 -15.80 -13.28 13.94
N GLU A 170 -15.68 -12.31 13.02
CA GLU A 170 -16.68 -12.08 11.97
C GLU A 170 -16.32 -12.84 10.67
N ASN A 171 -16.37 -14.18 10.73
CA ASN A 171 -15.99 -15.08 9.64
C ASN A 171 -16.68 -14.81 8.30
N GLU A 172 -17.92 -14.28 8.32
CA GLU A 172 -18.66 -13.92 7.11
C GLU A 172 -17.98 -12.77 6.38
N LEU A 173 -17.62 -11.68 7.07
CA LEU A 173 -16.91 -10.55 6.47
C LEU A 173 -15.51 -10.96 5.98
N LEU A 174 -14.83 -11.84 6.72
CA LEU A 174 -13.55 -12.41 6.27
C LEU A 174 -13.70 -13.17 4.94
N THR A 175 -14.78 -13.95 4.82
CA THR A 175 -15.08 -14.71 3.60
C THR A 175 -15.36 -13.77 2.43
N ILE A 176 -16.21 -12.76 2.62
CA ILE A 176 -16.52 -11.75 1.58
C ILE A 176 -15.25 -11.00 1.15
N ALA A 177 -14.43 -10.55 2.11
CA ALA A 177 -13.16 -9.89 1.80
C ALA A 177 -12.24 -10.79 0.96
N MET A 178 -12.11 -12.06 1.33
CA MET A 178 -11.33 -13.04 0.56
C MET A 178 -11.88 -13.28 -0.84
N GLU A 179 -13.20 -13.34 -1.02
CA GLU A 179 -13.83 -13.49 -2.34
C GLU A 179 -13.48 -12.31 -3.26
N HIS A 180 -13.62 -11.08 -2.76
CA HIS A 180 -13.22 -9.89 -3.51
C HIS A 180 -11.71 -9.88 -3.81
N TYR A 181 -10.87 -10.24 -2.84
CA TYR A 181 -9.42 -10.32 -3.02
C TYR A 181 -9.02 -11.33 -4.09
N GLN A 182 -9.60 -12.55 -4.06
CA GLN A 182 -9.33 -13.60 -5.05
C GLN A 182 -9.80 -13.19 -6.45
N LYS A 183 -10.95 -12.51 -6.53
CA LYS A 183 -11.45 -11.98 -7.81
C LYS A 183 -10.54 -10.91 -8.37
N ALA A 184 -10.08 -9.98 -7.54
CA ALA A 184 -9.09 -8.97 -7.90
C ALA A 184 -7.78 -9.60 -8.38
N LEU A 185 -7.26 -10.63 -7.69
CA LEU A 185 -6.05 -11.33 -8.10
C LEU A 185 -6.19 -11.98 -9.48
N SER A 186 -7.34 -12.61 -9.73
CA SER A 186 -7.63 -13.21 -11.04
C SER A 186 -7.65 -12.15 -12.15
N LEU A 187 -8.35 -11.04 -11.92
CA LEU A 187 -8.38 -9.91 -12.86
C LEU A 187 -7.00 -9.27 -13.06
N PHE A 188 -6.15 -9.28 -12.03
CA PHE A 188 -4.79 -8.76 -12.14
C PHE A 188 -3.94 -9.66 -13.03
N ILE A 189 -4.01 -10.97 -12.87
CA ILE A 189 -3.33 -11.92 -13.77
C ILE A 189 -3.77 -11.72 -15.22
N GLU A 190 -5.08 -11.54 -15.46
CA GLU A 190 -5.62 -11.23 -16.79
C GLU A 190 -5.06 -9.91 -17.34
N HIS A 191 -5.05 -8.84 -16.53
CA HIS A 191 -4.50 -7.53 -16.89
C HIS A 191 -3.02 -7.62 -17.30
N LEU A 192 -2.23 -8.38 -16.55
CA LEU A 192 -0.80 -8.55 -16.83
C LEU A 192 -0.52 -9.45 -18.03
N SER A 193 -1.47 -10.31 -18.39
CA SER A 193 -1.38 -11.15 -19.59
C SER A 193 -1.86 -10.43 -20.85
N ALA A 194 -2.42 -9.22 -20.71
CA ALA A 194 -2.93 -8.45 -21.84
C ALA A 194 -1.79 -7.80 -22.65
N PRO A 195 -1.98 -7.58 -23.96
CA PRO A 195 -0.97 -6.93 -24.81
C PRO A 195 -0.73 -5.45 -24.45
N HIS A 196 -1.67 -4.82 -23.73
CA HIS A 196 -1.64 -3.40 -23.40
C HIS A 196 -1.80 -3.19 -21.90
N VAL A 197 -0.73 -3.51 -21.15
CA VAL A 197 -0.66 -3.23 -19.71
C VAL A 197 -0.54 -1.72 -19.48
N THR A 198 -1.33 -1.17 -18.56
CA THR A 198 -1.36 0.27 -18.26
C THR A 198 -0.94 0.58 -16.82
N GLY A 199 -0.14 1.63 -16.65
CA GLY A 199 0.34 2.06 -15.32
C GLY A 199 -0.79 2.47 -14.36
N TRP A 200 -1.86 3.08 -14.88
CA TRP A 200 -2.98 3.57 -14.06
C TRP A 200 -3.82 2.45 -13.43
N ILE A 201 -3.76 1.21 -13.93
CA ILE A 201 -4.33 0.04 -13.26
C ILE A 201 -3.25 -0.64 -12.42
N THR A 202 -2.05 -0.83 -12.99
CA THR A 202 -0.98 -1.61 -12.37
C THR A 202 -0.53 -1.04 -11.03
N PHE A 203 -0.15 0.24 -10.96
CA PHE A 203 0.42 0.79 -9.71
C PHE A 203 -0.60 0.92 -8.57
N PRO A 204 -1.84 1.40 -8.79
CA PRO A 204 -2.83 1.40 -7.71
C PRO A 204 -3.22 -0.01 -7.26
N ALA A 205 -3.30 -0.99 -8.18
CA ALA A 205 -3.57 -2.37 -7.82
C ALA A 205 -2.47 -2.93 -6.91
N LEU A 206 -1.21 -2.74 -7.31
CA LEU A 206 -0.07 -3.19 -6.53
C LEU A 206 0.03 -2.51 -5.18
N TRP A 207 -0.20 -1.20 -5.13
CA TRP A 207 -0.26 -0.48 -3.88
C TRP A 207 -1.37 -1.04 -2.96
N LEU A 208 -2.58 -1.29 -3.48
CA LEU A 208 -3.67 -1.90 -2.69
C LEU A 208 -3.33 -3.32 -2.22
N PHE A 209 -2.73 -4.16 -3.07
CA PHE A 209 -2.26 -5.50 -2.66
C PHE A 209 -1.21 -5.40 -1.54
N ILE A 210 -0.21 -4.53 -1.70
CA ILE A 210 0.85 -4.34 -0.71
C ILE A 210 0.26 -3.90 0.63
N VAL A 211 -0.61 -2.89 0.62
CA VAL A 211 -1.24 -2.39 1.85
C VAL A 211 -2.11 -3.47 2.48
N TYR A 212 -2.91 -4.19 1.69
CA TYR A 212 -3.71 -5.32 2.19
C TYR A 212 -2.85 -6.38 2.88
N GLU A 213 -1.78 -6.84 2.23
CA GLU A 213 -0.88 -7.86 2.78
C GLU A 213 -0.09 -7.36 3.99
N GLN A 214 0.30 -6.09 4.01
CA GLN A 214 0.99 -5.51 5.15
C GLN A 214 0.09 -5.39 6.38
N THR A 215 -1.21 -5.15 6.19
CA THR A 215 -2.16 -4.99 7.30
C THR A 215 -2.76 -6.31 7.75
N TYR A 216 -3.08 -7.22 6.82
CA TYR A 216 -3.87 -8.43 7.10
C TYR A 216 -3.24 -9.74 6.62
N GLY A 217 -2.07 -9.68 5.96
CA GLY A 217 -1.39 -10.87 5.46
C GLY A 217 -0.76 -11.69 6.60
N ASP A 218 -0.92 -12.99 6.53
CA ASP A 218 -0.36 -13.92 7.52
C ASP A 218 1.08 -14.36 7.18
N ASP A 219 1.50 -14.21 5.91
CA ASP A 219 2.79 -14.68 5.41
C ASP A 219 3.56 -13.58 4.65
N PRO A 220 4.71 -13.11 5.17
CA PRO A 220 5.53 -12.10 4.49
C PRO A 220 6.07 -12.55 3.11
N ASN A 221 6.10 -13.86 2.83
CA ASN A 221 6.51 -14.36 1.51
C ASN A 221 5.48 -14.06 0.42
N VAL A 222 4.20 -13.85 0.78
CA VAL A 222 3.16 -13.44 -0.17
C VAL A 222 3.46 -12.04 -0.69
N LEU A 223 3.77 -11.09 0.21
CA LEU A 223 4.20 -9.75 -0.16
C LEU A 223 5.45 -9.77 -1.05
N GLN A 224 6.46 -10.58 -0.72
CA GLN A 224 7.64 -10.75 -1.59
C GLN A 224 7.27 -11.26 -2.98
N THR A 225 6.31 -12.19 -3.06
CA THR A 225 5.85 -12.75 -4.33
C THR A 225 5.18 -11.68 -5.19
N HIS A 226 4.35 -10.82 -4.58
CA HIS A 226 3.77 -9.66 -5.27
C HIS A 226 4.84 -8.71 -5.77
N LEU A 227 5.78 -8.28 -4.91
CA LEU A 227 6.88 -7.37 -5.28
C LEU A 227 7.76 -7.92 -6.40
N ARG A 228 8.07 -9.23 -6.37
CA ARG A 228 8.79 -9.89 -7.47
C ARG A 228 7.95 -9.94 -8.75
N GLY A 229 6.65 -10.19 -8.65
CA GLY A 229 5.73 -10.08 -9.77
C GLY A 229 5.79 -8.69 -10.41
N VAL A 230 5.79 -7.62 -9.60
CA VAL A 230 5.99 -6.24 -10.08
C VAL A 230 7.29 -6.07 -10.85
N ARG A 231 8.40 -6.59 -10.31
CA ARG A 231 9.70 -6.53 -10.98
C ARG A 231 9.61 -7.11 -12.39
N GLU A 232 9.07 -8.32 -12.55
CA GLU A 232 8.94 -8.97 -13.86
C GLU A 232 8.07 -8.17 -14.85
N ILE A 233 7.01 -7.55 -14.34
CA ILE A 233 6.14 -6.68 -15.16
C ILE A 233 6.90 -5.43 -15.60
N ILE A 234 7.71 -4.80 -14.75
CA ILE A 234 8.51 -3.63 -15.13
C ILE A 234 9.64 -4.02 -16.10
N ILE A 235 10.23 -5.21 -15.98
CA ILE A 235 11.18 -5.74 -16.99
C ILE A 235 10.49 -5.83 -18.35
N THR A 236 9.29 -6.42 -18.37
CA THR A 236 8.59 -6.76 -19.63
C THR A 236 7.91 -5.56 -20.27
N HIS A 237 7.30 -4.69 -19.46
CA HIS A 237 6.40 -3.63 -19.88
C HIS A 237 6.82 -2.24 -19.39
N GLY A 238 8.01 -2.08 -18.79
CA GLY A 238 8.42 -0.84 -18.12
C GLY A 238 8.24 0.41 -18.98
N ALA A 239 8.57 0.36 -20.27
CA ALA A 239 8.37 1.46 -21.21
C ALA A 239 6.89 1.84 -21.46
N ALA A 240 5.95 0.94 -21.19
CA ALA A 240 4.51 1.19 -21.35
C ALA A 240 3.84 1.61 -20.03
N ILE A 241 4.34 1.12 -18.89
CA ILE A 241 3.69 1.33 -17.59
C ILE A 241 4.36 2.40 -16.74
N LEU A 242 5.68 2.58 -16.87
CA LEU A 242 6.37 3.63 -16.15
C LEU A 242 5.96 4.97 -16.75
N PRO A 243 5.80 5.99 -15.91
CA PRO A 243 5.31 7.29 -16.34
C PRO A 243 6.01 7.90 -17.54
N GLY A 244 5.26 8.65 -18.34
CA GLY A 244 5.75 9.39 -19.50
C GLY A 244 6.89 10.38 -19.16
N SER A 245 7.11 10.74 -17.89
CA SER A 245 8.28 11.52 -17.45
C SER A 245 9.63 10.81 -17.69
N LEU A 246 9.62 9.50 -17.99
CA LEU A 246 10.78 8.72 -18.40
C LEU A 246 10.96 8.64 -19.92
N HIS A 247 9.93 8.99 -20.69
CA HIS A 247 9.95 9.01 -22.15
C HIS A 247 10.01 10.47 -22.59
N ASP A 248 11.17 10.90 -23.10
CA ASP A 248 11.31 12.23 -23.71
C ASP A 248 10.13 12.51 -24.65
N GLU A 249 9.63 13.75 -24.65
CA GLU A 249 8.38 14.29 -25.23
C GLU A 249 8.15 14.05 -26.74
N ALA A 250 8.86 13.13 -27.38
CA ALA A 250 8.91 12.94 -28.82
C ALA A 250 7.65 12.33 -29.46
N ASN A 251 6.67 11.84 -28.68
CA ASN A 251 5.46 11.19 -29.22
C ASN A 251 4.16 11.73 -28.61
N ALA A 252 4.03 13.05 -28.44
CA ALA A 252 2.74 13.69 -28.20
C ALA A 252 1.87 13.71 -29.48
N GLY A 253 1.55 12.52 -30.01
CA GLY A 253 0.43 12.35 -30.92
C GLY A 253 -0.84 12.62 -30.14
N GLN A 254 -1.67 13.55 -30.62
CA GLN A 254 -3.01 13.85 -30.11
C GLN A 254 -3.93 12.63 -30.28
N GLU A 255 -3.76 11.59 -29.47
CA GLU A 255 -4.82 10.64 -29.22
C GLU A 255 -5.79 11.27 -28.23
N ALA A 256 -7.09 11.13 -28.50
CA ALA A 256 -8.13 11.57 -27.59
C ALA A 256 -7.85 10.97 -26.20
N PRO A 257 -8.05 11.73 -25.10
CA PRO A 257 -7.82 11.20 -23.77
C PRO A 257 -8.61 9.90 -23.62
N PRO A 258 -7.99 8.82 -23.09
CA PRO A 258 -8.67 7.55 -22.94
C PRO A 258 -9.98 7.75 -22.17
N LYS A 259 -10.97 6.89 -22.44
CA LYS A 259 -12.31 6.87 -21.80
C LYS A 259 -12.26 7.07 -20.28
N TYR A 260 -11.13 6.70 -19.67
CA TYR A 260 -10.82 6.86 -18.25
C TYR A 260 -9.50 7.63 -18.11
N TRP A 261 -9.55 8.95 -18.21
CA TRP A 261 -8.37 9.78 -17.97
C TRP A 261 -8.01 9.78 -16.48
N VAL A 262 -6.75 9.48 -16.19
CA VAL A 262 -6.11 9.63 -14.88
C VAL A 262 -4.88 10.51 -15.13
N PRO A 263 -4.68 11.61 -14.41
CA PRO A 263 -3.51 12.45 -14.61
C PRO A 263 -2.23 11.65 -14.38
N PRO A 264 -1.24 11.76 -15.29
CA PRO A 264 0.03 11.04 -15.17
C PRO A 264 0.68 11.19 -13.79
N GLN A 265 0.70 12.39 -13.22
CA GLN A 265 1.27 12.71 -11.91
C GLN A 265 0.66 11.88 -10.78
N MET A 266 -0.64 11.53 -10.89
CA MET A 266 -1.28 10.62 -9.94
C MET A 266 -0.79 9.18 -10.13
N ILE A 267 -0.53 8.74 -11.35
CA ILE A 267 0.09 7.43 -11.63
C ILE A 267 1.50 7.41 -11.01
N ASP A 268 2.28 8.48 -11.19
CA ASP A 268 3.62 8.65 -10.61
C ASP A 268 3.56 8.60 -9.09
N ARG A 269 2.56 9.22 -8.47
CA ARG A 269 2.32 9.15 -7.02
C ARG A 269 2.08 7.71 -6.55
N MET A 270 1.27 6.94 -7.26
CA MET A 270 1.00 5.53 -6.93
C MET A 270 2.23 4.63 -7.17
N ALA A 271 2.98 4.91 -8.23
CA ALA A 271 4.25 4.23 -8.50
C ALA A 271 5.28 4.52 -7.40
N LEU A 272 5.42 5.79 -7.00
CA LEU A 272 6.32 6.22 -5.94
C LEU A 272 6.00 5.51 -4.61
N TRP A 273 4.73 5.42 -4.25
CA TRP A 273 4.32 4.70 -3.04
C TRP A 273 4.68 3.22 -3.12
N THR A 274 4.41 2.58 -4.26
CA THR A 274 4.81 1.17 -4.51
C THR A 274 6.33 0.99 -4.32
N ILE A 275 7.13 1.88 -4.90
CA ILE A 275 8.60 1.91 -4.77
C ILE A 275 9.01 2.12 -3.31
N HIS A 276 8.35 3.03 -2.59
CA HIS A 276 8.63 3.27 -1.17
C HIS A 276 8.31 2.07 -0.30
N HIS A 277 7.22 1.35 -0.56
CA HIS A 277 6.93 0.11 0.18
C HIS A 277 7.96 -0.99 -0.11
N ASP A 278 8.38 -1.16 -1.37
CA ASP A 278 9.45 -2.09 -1.74
C ASP A 278 10.79 -1.75 -1.08
N ALA A 279 11.17 -0.47 -1.11
CA ALA A 279 12.38 0.04 -0.47
C ALA A 279 12.33 -0.12 1.06
N LYS A 280 11.19 0.17 1.71
CA LYS A 280 11.04 -0.03 3.17
C LYS A 280 11.08 -1.50 3.55
N ALA A 281 10.54 -2.39 2.72
CA ALA A 281 10.59 -3.83 2.99
C ALA A 281 12.05 -4.33 3.06
N SER A 282 12.97 -3.68 2.32
CA SER A 282 14.37 -4.12 2.18
C SER A 282 15.11 -4.20 3.51
N THR A 283 14.78 -3.33 4.47
CA THR A 283 15.38 -3.33 5.81
C THR A 283 15.09 -4.59 6.61
N PHE A 284 14.12 -5.41 6.18
CA PHE A 284 13.76 -6.68 6.79
C PHE A 284 14.21 -7.88 5.95
N GLY A 285 15.08 -7.66 4.96
CA GLY A 285 15.48 -8.68 4.00
C GLY A 285 14.37 -9.09 3.03
N LEU A 286 13.31 -8.28 2.91
CA LEU A 286 12.19 -8.50 1.98
C LEU A 286 12.21 -7.43 0.87
N GLY A 287 11.96 -7.74 -0.39
CA GLY A 287 11.85 -6.69 -1.43
C GLY A 287 13.19 -6.09 -1.88
N ALA A 288 13.21 -4.77 -2.11
CA ALA A 288 14.20 -4.04 -2.92
C ALA A 288 14.20 -4.40 -4.42
N SER A 289 13.25 -5.24 -4.85
CA SER A 289 13.26 -5.82 -6.19
C SER A 289 12.87 -4.81 -7.25
N ILE A 290 12.02 -3.85 -6.91
CA ILE A 290 11.58 -2.79 -7.80
C ILE A 290 12.61 -1.68 -7.83
N VAL A 291 13.04 -1.19 -6.66
CA VAL A 291 13.98 -0.06 -6.60
C VAL A 291 15.34 -0.40 -7.21
N SER A 292 15.92 -1.59 -6.97
CA SER A 292 17.19 -1.95 -7.64
C SER A 292 17.02 -2.12 -9.14
N LEU A 293 15.88 -2.67 -9.59
CA LEU A 293 15.60 -2.76 -11.02
C LEU A 293 15.54 -1.37 -11.67
N LEU A 294 14.91 -0.39 -11.01
CA LEU A 294 14.84 0.96 -11.53
C LEU A 294 16.22 1.61 -11.56
N ASP A 295 17.05 1.40 -10.55
CA ASP A 295 18.44 1.90 -10.56
C ASP A 295 19.29 1.26 -11.66
N GLU A 296 19.12 -0.05 -11.91
CA GLU A 296 19.86 -0.82 -12.91
C GLU A 296 19.43 -0.49 -14.36
N HIS A 297 18.12 -0.45 -14.61
CA HIS A 297 17.56 -0.39 -15.97
C HIS A 297 17.00 0.98 -16.35
N TYR A 298 16.67 1.83 -15.38
CA TYR A 298 16.08 3.15 -15.61
C TYR A 298 16.74 4.22 -14.71
N PRO A 299 18.05 4.49 -14.83
CA PRO A 299 18.76 5.38 -13.92
C PRO A 299 18.10 6.76 -13.79
N GLY A 300 17.88 7.20 -12.55
CA GLY A 300 17.21 8.47 -12.24
C GLY A 300 15.69 8.45 -12.34
N ALA A 301 15.06 7.31 -12.68
CA ALA A 301 13.61 7.21 -12.78
C ALA A 301 12.90 7.53 -11.47
N VAL A 302 13.41 7.03 -10.34
CA VAL A 302 12.80 7.27 -9.02
C VAL A 302 12.76 8.77 -8.70
N ALA A 303 13.83 9.51 -9.00
CA ALA A 303 13.88 10.96 -8.80
C ALA A 303 12.90 11.72 -9.72
N LYS A 304 12.79 11.30 -10.99
CA LYS A 304 11.82 11.87 -11.95
C LYS A 304 10.38 11.62 -11.51
N ILE A 305 10.05 10.39 -11.11
CA ILE A 305 8.74 10.00 -10.58
C ILE A 305 8.42 10.81 -9.33
N CYS A 306 9.38 10.94 -8.40
CA CYS A 306 9.20 11.73 -7.19
C CYS A 306 8.85 13.18 -7.51
N LYS A 307 9.62 13.83 -8.38
CA LYS A 307 9.40 15.22 -8.80
C LYS A 307 8.05 15.42 -9.50
N SER A 308 7.70 14.50 -10.41
CA SER A 308 6.42 14.53 -11.13
C SER A 308 5.21 14.38 -10.18
N SER A 309 5.36 13.60 -9.11
CA SER A 309 4.28 13.31 -8.16
C SER A 309 3.92 14.47 -7.21
N ILE A 310 4.69 15.56 -7.17
CA ILE A 310 4.52 16.66 -6.20
C ILE A 310 3.12 17.30 -6.33
N ASN A 311 2.70 17.62 -7.56
CA ASN A 311 1.43 18.30 -7.83
C ASN A 311 0.28 17.33 -8.12
N ALA A 312 0.45 16.04 -7.83
CA ALA A 312 -0.49 14.99 -8.23
C ALA A 312 -1.94 15.25 -7.79
N LEU A 313 -2.15 15.84 -6.60
CA LEU A 313 -3.51 16.13 -6.10
C LEU A 313 -4.14 17.31 -6.83
N GLN A 314 -3.39 18.39 -7.03
CA GLN A 314 -3.87 19.54 -7.78
C GLN A 314 -4.25 19.13 -9.22
N ASP A 315 -3.41 18.32 -9.88
CA ASP A 315 -3.70 17.82 -11.23
C ASP A 315 -4.88 16.85 -11.27
N ALA A 316 -5.07 16.06 -10.21
CA ALA A 316 -6.12 15.05 -10.11
C ALA A 316 -7.50 15.62 -9.85
N TRP A 317 -7.60 16.61 -8.96
CA TRP A 317 -8.85 17.26 -8.59
C TRP A 317 -9.15 18.49 -9.46
N GLY A 318 -8.14 19.02 -10.15
CA GLY A 318 -8.28 20.15 -11.06
C GLY A 318 -8.88 21.38 -10.35
N SER A 319 -9.86 22.01 -10.98
CA SER A 319 -10.51 23.21 -10.46
C SER A 319 -11.29 22.98 -9.16
N ASP A 320 -11.62 21.73 -8.82
CA ASP A 320 -12.33 21.42 -7.58
C ASP A 320 -11.39 21.39 -6.37
N TYR A 321 -10.06 21.38 -6.60
CA TYR A 321 -9.08 21.33 -5.53
C TYR A 321 -9.05 22.65 -4.73
N PRO A 322 -9.27 22.64 -3.40
CA PRO A 322 -9.30 23.88 -2.64
C PRO A 322 -7.93 24.51 -2.47
N VAL A 323 -7.85 25.84 -2.58
CA VAL A 323 -6.63 26.62 -2.33
C VAL A 323 -6.02 26.35 -0.95
N GLN A 324 -6.85 26.11 0.08
CA GLN A 324 -6.37 25.76 1.41
C GLN A 324 -5.58 24.45 1.42
N GLU A 325 -5.99 23.48 0.60
CA GLU A 325 -5.29 22.21 0.44
C GLU A 325 -3.99 22.37 -0.35
N GLU A 326 -3.94 23.27 -1.34
CA GLU A 326 -2.69 23.64 -2.03
C GLU A 326 -1.67 24.27 -1.08
N ILE A 327 -2.12 25.20 -0.21
CA ILE A 327 -1.26 25.81 0.81
C ILE A 327 -0.73 24.75 1.77
N TRP A 328 -1.58 23.82 2.20
CA TRP A 328 -1.16 22.71 3.05
C TRP A 328 -0.10 21.85 2.35
N ASP A 329 -0.32 21.49 1.09
CA ASP A 329 0.62 20.67 0.31
C ASP A 329 2.01 21.34 0.20
N MET A 330 2.06 22.65 -0.06
CA MET A 330 3.32 23.42 -0.05
C MET A 330 4.02 23.40 1.31
N GLN A 331 3.26 23.44 2.41
CA GLN A 331 3.84 23.42 3.76
C GLN A 331 4.40 22.05 4.13
N ILE A 332 3.79 20.96 3.66
CA ILE A 332 4.18 19.59 3.99
C ILE A 332 5.16 18.98 2.97
N GLU A 333 5.36 19.60 1.80
CA GLU A 333 6.28 19.13 0.75
C GLU A 333 7.65 18.74 1.31
N ILE A 334 8.19 19.55 2.21
CA ILE A 334 9.49 19.31 2.81
C ILE A 334 9.53 18.04 3.68
N LEU A 335 8.42 17.70 4.35
CA LEU A 335 8.29 16.45 5.11
C LEU A 335 8.16 15.25 4.18
N TYR A 336 7.51 15.41 3.02
CA TYR A 336 7.49 14.38 1.98
C TYR A 336 8.86 14.13 1.37
N SER A 337 9.63 15.19 1.08
CA SER A 337 11.02 15.06 0.61
C SER A 337 11.87 14.33 1.65
N TYR A 338 11.78 14.73 2.92
CA TYR A 338 12.47 14.05 4.01
C TYR A 338 12.10 12.57 4.11
N ALA A 339 10.81 12.24 4.04
CA ALA A 339 10.35 10.86 4.09
C ALA A 339 10.83 10.04 2.88
N HIS A 340 10.90 10.65 1.70
CA HIS A 340 11.48 10.05 0.50
C HIS A 340 12.97 9.73 0.72
N ASP A 341 13.77 10.72 1.09
CA ASP A 341 15.21 10.58 1.29
C ASP A 341 15.53 9.55 2.37
N ALA A 342 14.82 9.58 3.50
CA ALA A 342 14.96 8.58 4.55
C ALA A 342 14.61 7.16 4.07
N THR A 343 13.63 7.03 3.18
CA THR A 343 13.25 5.73 2.59
C THR A 343 14.33 5.22 1.63
N MET A 344 14.92 6.10 0.83
CA MET A 344 16.02 5.74 -0.08
C MET A 344 17.31 5.39 0.67
N LEU A 345 17.63 6.10 1.75
CA LEU A 345 18.75 5.74 2.61
C LEU A 345 18.58 4.37 3.27
N ARG A 346 17.35 4.02 3.69
CA ARG A 346 17.06 2.68 4.23
C ARG A 346 17.33 1.58 3.21
N TYR A 347 16.97 1.82 1.95
CA TYR A 347 17.29 0.91 0.86
C TYR A 347 18.80 0.84 0.60
N GLU A 348 19.49 1.98 0.51
CA GLU A 348 20.95 2.02 0.31
C GLU A 348 21.70 1.23 1.40
N LEU A 349 21.27 1.35 2.66
CA LEU A 349 21.83 0.55 3.75
C LEU A 349 21.58 -0.96 3.55
N SER A 350 20.36 -1.35 3.17
CA SER A 350 20.03 -2.76 2.89
C SER A 350 20.84 -3.31 1.72
N ASP A 351 21.11 -2.50 0.70
CA ASP A 351 21.91 -2.90 -0.45
C ASP A 351 23.38 -3.14 -0.07
N ILE A 352 23.97 -2.23 0.74
CA ILE A 352 25.32 -2.41 1.30
C ILE A 352 25.43 -3.71 2.11
N GLU A 353 24.41 -4.06 2.88
CA GLU A 353 24.39 -5.30 3.68
C GLU A 353 24.28 -6.58 2.83
N LYS A 354 23.68 -6.51 1.64
CA LYS A 354 23.47 -7.67 0.75
C LYS A 354 24.70 -8.05 -0.06
N GLU A 355 25.66 -7.15 -0.22
CA GLU A 355 26.88 -7.43 -0.97
C GLU A 355 27.65 -8.59 -0.33
N SER A 356 27.82 -9.67 -1.09
CA SER A 356 28.51 -10.87 -0.62
C SER A 356 30.01 -10.60 -0.49
N GLY A 357 30.44 -10.08 0.65
CA GLY A 357 31.84 -9.74 0.93
C GLY A 357 32.00 -8.93 2.21
N PRO A 358 33.25 -8.53 2.55
CA PRO A 358 33.49 -7.52 3.56
C PRO A 358 32.79 -6.22 3.15
N ILE A 359 32.07 -5.59 4.06
CA ILE A 359 31.43 -4.29 3.83
C ILE A 359 32.49 -3.30 3.34
N ASP A 360 32.24 -2.67 2.19
CA ASP A 360 33.11 -1.63 1.65
C ASP A 360 33.05 -0.38 2.56
N PRO A 361 34.16 0.00 3.23
CA PRO A 361 34.19 1.17 4.10
C PRO A 361 33.85 2.46 3.36
N GLY A 362 34.15 2.55 2.06
CA GLY A 362 33.84 3.71 1.23
C GLY A 362 32.33 3.93 1.08
N LYS A 363 31.57 2.86 0.85
CA LYS A 363 30.10 2.90 0.77
C LYS A 363 29.50 3.29 2.11
N LEU A 364 29.98 2.70 3.20
CA LEU A 364 29.48 3.03 4.54
C LEU A 364 29.76 4.50 4.93
N LEU A 365 30.93 5.03 4.56
CA LEU A 365 31.25 6.45 4.76
C LEU A 365 30.37 7.38 3.92
N SER A 366 30.09 7.00 2.66
CA SER A 366 29.16 7.73 1.78
C SER A 366 27.75 7.76 2.37
N PHE A 367 27.23 6.60 2.77
CA PHE A 367 25.95 6.48 3.46
C PHE A 367 25.89 7.35 4.72
N SER A 368 26.93 7.28 5.57
CA SER A 368 27.02 8.05 6.81
C SER A 368 26.97 9.56 6.55
N ARG A 369 27.60 10.03 5.46
CA ARG A 369 27.57 11.44 5.07
C ARG A 369 26.16 11.88 4.68
N LYS A 370 25.47 11.11 3.83
CA LYS A 370 24.10 11.42 3.40
C LYS A 370 23.12 11.39 4.57
N LEU A 371 23.26 10.42 5.48
CA LEU A 371 22.45 10.36 6.70
C LEU A 371 22.65 11.60 7.58
N LYS A 372 23.91 12.03 7.74
CA LYS A 372 24.24 13.23 8.50
C LYS A 372 23.68 14.49 7.86
N GLU A 373 23.82 14.64 6.54
CA GLU A 373 23.24 15.75 5.78
C GLU A 373 21.72 15.80 5.95
N LEU A 374 21.05 14.66 5.86
CA LEU A 374 19.62 14.57 6.08
C LEU A 374 19.24 15.01 7.51
N GLN A 375 19.99 14.56 8.52
CA GLN A 375 19.78 14.98 9.92
C GLN A 375 19.99 16.49 10.12
N GLU A 376 21.04 17.06 9.53
CA GLU A 376 21.34 18.50 9.60
C GLU A 376 20.23 19.33 8.94
N ASN A 377 19.72 18.88 7.78
CA ASN A 377 18.61 19.54 7.07
C ASN A 377 17.32 19.57 7.88
N ILE A 378 16.96 18.47 8.55
CA ILE A 378 15.79 18.42 9.47
C ILE A 378 16.01 19.36 10.66
N HIS A 379 17.19 19.31 11.26
CA HIS A 379 17.47 20.10 12.44
C HIS A 379 17.35 21.60 12.12
N PHE A 380 17.94 22.02 11.00
CA PHE A 380 17.82 23.38 10.50
C PHE A 380 16.35 23.79 10.29
N MET A 381 15.53 22.89 9.76
CA MET A 381 14.11 23.14 9.51
C MET A 381 13.31 23.39 10.78
N PHE A 382 13.53 22.61 11.85
CA PHE A 382 12.74 22.71 13.08
C PHE A 382 13.32 23.68 14.13
N HIS A 383 14.63 23.93 14.09
CA HIS A 383 15.33 24.67 15.13
C HIS A 383 16.11 25.90 14.61
N GLY A 384 16.12 26.13 13.30
CA GLY A 384 16.94 27.16 12.68
C GLY A 384 18.43 26.78 12.65
N PRO A 385 19.31 27.70 12.20
CA PRO A 385 20.75 27.44 12.15
C PRO A 385 21.29 27.14 13.55
N VAL A 386 22.06 26.05 13.67
CA VAL A 386 22.86 25.78 14.87
C VAL A 386 23.94 26.84 14.94
N THR A 387 23.73 27.86 15.78
CA THR A 387 24.82 28.76 16.15
C THR A 387 25.82 27.96 16.98
N GLN A 388 26.94 27.59 16.36
CA GLN A 388 28.10 27.06 17.08
C GLN A 388 28.61 28.18 17.99
N ASN A 389 28.39 28.05 19.30
CA ASN A 389 29.07 28.83 20.33
C ASN A 389 30.33 28.11 20.79
#